data_AF-A0A957RWE8-F1
#
_entry.id   AF-A0A957RWE8-F1
#
_cell.length_a   1.000
_cell.length_b   1.000
_cell.length_c   1.000
_cell.angle_alpha   90.00
_cell.angle_beta   90.00
_cell.angle_gamma   90.00
#
_symmetry.space_group_name_H-M   'P 1'
#
loop_
_entity.id
_entity.type
_entity.pdbx_description
1 polymer ?
#
loop_
_entity_poly.entity_id
_entity_poly.type
_entity_poly.pdbx_seq_one_letter_code
_entity_poly.pdbx_strand_id
1 'polypeptide(L)'
;MSAAQEIAGAGTAVTDLRCEYAVNPLGIGVRRPRLSWRLLSSRRGAAQVACQIRVASSIDALGDDAALLWDSGRLDSSESLHHCYGGPEPASGARCFWQVRVWDERGVVSAWSAPGWWELGLLEPADWTAQWIAPGWVEDPAVPQPSPLLRREFAIAKPVARARLYVTAHGLYRCEINGRRVGDALLTPGWTSYHHRLLVQSYDVTALMREGDNALGAMLGEGWYRGRIGAVGGLRCAYGERLALLAQLVIEHADGTRTTVGSDAAWQAATGPILASGIYDGEIYDARLERDGWSQPGAGAEWEPVQVAAQPLDNLRAWSGPYVRRMEEVAPVAVAQRADTRFIYDFGQNIAGWTRLAVRGAAGTVVTLRHAEV
;
A
#
# COMPACT_ATOMS: atom_id res chain seq x y z
N MET A 1 -8.54 2.61 -30.64
CA MET A 1 -7.66 1.73 -31.45
C MET A 1 -6.49 1.35 -30.55
N SER A 2 -6.22 0.06 -30.36
CA SER A 2 -5.17 -0.37 -29.42
C SER A 2 -3.78 -0.16 -30.04
N ALA A 3 -2.77 0.05 -29.20
CA ALA A 3 -1.36 0.16 -29.61
C ALA A 3 -0.87 -1.01 -30.49
N ALA A 4 -1.61 -2.13 -30.52
CA ALA A 4 -1.34 -3.26 -31.40
C ALA A 4 -1.63 -2.99 -32.88
N GLN A 5 -2.48 -2.01 -33.24
CA GLN A 5 -2.81 -1.71 -34.63
C GLN A 5 -1.84 -0.74 -35.32
N GLU A 6 -1.07 0.06 -34.57
CA GLU A 6 -0.04 0.95 -35.14
C GLU A 6 1.29 0.24 -35.46
N ILE A 7 1.49 -0.99 -34.96
CA ILE A 7 2.73 -1.78 -35.19
C ILE A 7 2.71 -2.48 -36.57
N ALA A 8 1.67 -2.24 -37.38
CA ALA A 8 1.51 -2.84 -38.72
C ALA A 8 2.55 -2.35 -39.77
N GLY A 9 3.56 -1.57 -39.38
CA GLY A 9 4.46 -0.88 -40.31
C GLY A 9 5.90 -1.39 -40.44
N ALA A 10 6.70 -1.53 -39.37
CA ALA A 10 8.16 -1.50 -39.59
C ALA A 10 9.13 -2.13 -38.57
N GLY A 11 8.73 -2.88 -37.54
CA GLY A 11 9.75 -3.54 -36.70
C GLY A 11 9.27 -4.13 -35.37
N THR A 12 10.23 -4.63 -34.61
CA THR A 12 10.02 -5.10 -33.22
C THR A 12 9.89 -3.89 -32.29
N ALA A 13 8.82 -3.85 -31.50
CA ALA A 13 8.57 -2.83 -30.49
C ALA A 13 8.76 -3.40 -29.07
N VAL A 14 9.05 -2.52 -28.12
CA VAL A 14 9.15 -2.86 -26.69
C VAL A 14 7.88 -2.41 -25.97
N THR A 15 7.28 -3.29 -25.19
CA THR A 15 6.05 -3.06 -24.42
C THR A 15 6.14 -3.68 -23.02
N ASP A 16 5.14 -3.40 -22.16
CA ASP A 16 4.99 -4.01 -20.81
C ASP A 16 6.27 -3.94 -19.98
N LEU A 17 6.80 -2.72 -19.83
CA LEU A 17 7.94 -2.44 -18.96
C LEU A 17 7.61 -2.78 -17.51
N ARG A 18 8.48 -3.55 -16.88
CA ARG A 18 8.35 -3.97 -15.48
C ARG A 18 9.63 -3.74 -14.71
N CYS A 19 9.48 -3.19 -13.52
CA CYS A 19 10.53 -3.07 -12.51
C CYS A 19 10.12 -3.96 -11.34
N GLU A 20 10.98 -4.91 -10.94
CA GLU A 20 10.67 -5.87 -9.87
C GLU A 20 9.28 -6.54 -10.06
N TYR A 21 9.04 -7.04 -11.28
CA TYR A 21 7.79 -7.70 -11.74
C TYR A 21 6.55 -6.80 -11.82
N ALA A 22 6.62 -5.54 -11.40
CA ALA A 22 5.50 -4.61 -11.34
C ALA A 22 5.62 -3.49 -12.39
N VAL A 23 4.47 -3.01 -12.86
CA VAL A 23 4.39 -1.81 -13.69
C VAL A 23 4.44 -0.60 -12.78
N ASN A 24 5.41 0.29 -13.00
CA ASN A 24 5.51 1.56 -12.30
C ASN A 24 5.43 1.44 -10.76
N PRO A 25 6.25 0.59 -10.12
CA PRO A 25 6.09 0.31 -8.70
C PRO A 25 6.48 1.51 -7.83
N LEU A 26 5.70 1.70 -6.77
CA LEU A 26 5.89 2.75 -5.78
C LEU A 26 6.42 2.17 -4.47
N GLY A 27 7.51 2.76 -3.97
CA GLY A 27 8.04 2.46 -2.65
C GLY A 27 8.78 1.13 -2.57
N ILE A 28 9.52 0.73 -3.61
CA ILE A 28 10.32 -0.51 -3.57
C ILE A 28 11.55 -0.34 -2.68
N GLY A 29 12.02 -1.43 -2.08
CA GLY A 29 13.20 -1.45 -1.21
C GLY A 29 14.50 -1.88 -1.90
N VAL A 30 14.47 -2.12 -3.21
CA VAL A 30 15.61 -2.65 -3.97
C VAL A 30 16.35 -1.48 -4.64
N ARG A 31 17.56 -1.15 -4.16
CA ARG A 31 18.38 -0.03 -4.67
C ARG A 31 18.82 -0.21 -6.12
N ARG A 32 19.01 -1.46 -6.55
CA ARG A 32 19.37 -1.84 -7.93
C ARG A 32 18.29 -2.77 -8.49
N PRO A 33 17.12 -2.22 -8.85
CA PRO A 33 16.01 -3.05 -9.26
C PRO A 33 16.26 -3.74 -10.60
N ARG A 34 15.55 -4.84 -10.80
CA ARG A 34 15.53 -5.64 -12.02
C ARG A 34 14.49 -5.10 -12.99
N LEU A 35 14.93 -4.83 -14.21
CA LEU A 35 14.15 -4.28 -15.30
C LEU A 35 13.85 -5.38 -16.31
N SER A 36 12.61 -5.43 -16.79
CA SER A 36 12.13 -6.44 -17.73
C SER A 36 11.16 -5.83 -18.73
N TRP A 37 11.11 -6.38 -19.94
CA TRP A 37 10.23 -5.91 -21.00
C TRP A 37 9.75 -7.05 -21.89
N ARG A 38 8.69 -6.79 -22.65
CA ARG A 38 8.18 -7.70 -23.69
C ARG A 38 8.45 -7.14 -25.08
N LEU A 39 8.79 -8.04 -26.00
CA LEU A 39 8.88 -7.73 -27.42
C LEU A 39 7.51 -7.94 -28.07
N LEU A 40 7.12 -7.00 -28.93
CA LEU A 40 5.92 -7.10 -29.75
C LEU A 40 6.32 -6.95 -31.21
N SER A 41 6.01 -7.96 -32.02
CA SER A 41 6.33 -7.99 -33.44
C SER A 41 5.27 -8.78 -34.21
N SER A 42 4.94 -8.34 -35.42
CA SER A 42 4.09 -9.09 -36.35
C SER A 42 4.83 -10.23 -37.04
N ARG A 43 6.17 -10.28 -36.90
CA ARG A 43 7.01 -11.26 -37.57
C ARG A 43 7.23 -12.49 -36.68
N ARG A 44 6.90 -13.66 -37.23
CA ARG A 44 7.25 -14.95 -36.63
C ARG A 44 8.78 -15.10 -36.54
N GLY A 45 9.28 -15.50 -35.38
CA GLY A 45 10.71 -15.65 -35.14
C GLY A 45 11.45 -14.32 -34.97
N ALA A 46 10.76 -13.23 -34.64
CA ALA A 46 11.43 -12.02 -34.17
C ALA A 46 12.12 -12.27 -32.83
N ALA A 47 13.39 -11.87 -32.74
CA ALA A 47 14.20 -12.00 -31.54
C ALA A 47 15.03 -10.73 -31.33
N GLN A 48 15.30 -10.40 -30.08
CA GLN A 48 16.29 -9.40 -29.71
C GLN A 48 17.69 -10.03 -29.71
N VAL A 49 18.68 -9.28 -30.17
CA VAL A 49 20.11 -9.65 -30.05
C VAL A 49 20.91 -8.65 -29.22
N ALA A 50 20.39 -7.43 -29.02
CA ALA A 50 20.97 -6.45 -28.11
C ALA A 50 19.89 -5.51 -27.55
N CYS A 51 20.18 -4.86 -26.43
CA CYS A 51 19.34 -3.82 -25.85
C CYS A 51 20.16 -2.63 -25.36
N GLN A 52 19.48 -1.52 -25.08
CA GLN A 52 20.04 -0.37 -24.39
C GLN A 52 18.98 0.21 -23.46
N ILE A 53 19.37 0.45 -22.21
CA ILE A 53 18.52 0.97 -21.16
C ILE A 53 19.02 2.37 -20.78
N ARG A 54 18.09 3.32 -20.68
CA ARG A 54 18.35 4.66 -20.15
C ARG A 54 17.51 4.91 -18.92
N VAL A 55 18.09 5.60 -17.95
CA VAL A 55 17.43 5.98 -16.70
C VAL A 55 17.75 7.43 -16.38
N ALA A 56 16.74 8.19 -15.97
CA ALA A 56 16.87 9.59 -15.59
C ALA A 56 15.97 9.95 -14.39
N SER A 57 16.18 11.12 -13.79
CA SER A 57 15.37 11.63 -12.68
C SER A 57 14.05 12.26 -13.11
N SER A 58 13.90 12.58 -14.39
CA SER A 58 12.66 13.08 -15.02
C SER A 58 12.46 12.47 -16.40
N ILE A 59 11.24 12.56 -16.93
CA ILE A 59 10.94 12.10 -18.30
C ILE A 59 11.73 12.92 -19.32
N ASP A 60 11.77 14.25 -19.18
CA ASP A 60 12.47 15.14 -20.12
C ASP A 60 13.97 14.85 -20.19
N ALA A 61 14.58 14.49 -19.05
CA ALA A 61 16.00 14.16 -18.97
C ALA A 61 16.36 12.84 -19.70
N LEU A 62 15.39 11.99 -20.08
CA LEU A 62 15.69 10.77 -20.84
C LEU A 62 16.22 11.04 -22.26
N GLY A 63 15.97 12.25 -22.79
CA GLY A 63 16.43 12.69 -24.10
C GLY A 63 17.77 13.44 -24.10
N ASP A 64 18.31 13.77 -22.91
CA ASP A 64 19.57 14.50 -22.76
C ASP A 64 20.63 13.58 -22.16
N ASP A 65 21.61 13.18 -22.96
CA ASP A 65 22.68 12.25 -22.56
C ASP A 65 23.49 12.77 -21.36
N ALA A 66 23.60 14.09 -21.17
CA ALA A 66 24.30 14.68 -20.03
C ALA A 66 23.48 14.64 -18.72
N ALA A 67 22.16 14.45 -18.81
CA ALA A 67 21.23 14.43 -17.69
C ALA A 67 20.81 13.02 -17.25
N LEU A 68 21.31 11.97 -17.92
CA LEU A 68 21.02 10.59 -17.57
C LEU A 68 21.65 10.21 -16.23
N LEU A 69 20.88 9.51 -15.39
CA LEU A 69 21.42 8.81 -14.22
C LEU A 69 22.21 7.58 -14.65
N TRP A 70 21.78 6.94 -15.73
CA TRP A 70 22.44 5.76 -16.30
C TRP A 70 22.09 5.59 -17.78
N ASP A 71 23.10 5.26 -18.57
CA ASP A 71 22.95 4.68 -19.91
C ASP A 71 23.76 3.39 -19.92
N SER A 72 23.13 2.26 -20.24
CA SER A 72 23.84 0.98 -20.32
C SER A 72 24.78 0.89 -21.53
N GLY A 73 24.64 1.79 -22.50
CA GLY A 73 25.13 1.57 -23.86
C GLY A 73 24.46 0.35 -24.49
N ARG A 74 24.97 -0.07 -25.66
CA ARG A 74 24.51 -1.30 -26.31
C ARG A 74 25.02 -2.51 -25.54
N LEU A 75 24.10 -3.30 -25.01
CA LEU A 75 24.36 -4.58 -24.38
C LEU A 75 24.07 -5.70 -25.39
N ASP A 76 25.09 -6.45 -25.78
CA ASP A 76 24.95 -7.66 -26.60
C ASP A 76 24.30 -8.78 -25.79
N SER A 77 22.97 -8.77 -25.76
CA SER A 77 22.16 -9.71 -24.98
C SER A 77 20.82 -9.97 -25.66
N SER A 78 20.47 -11.25 -25.76
CA SER A 78 19.13 -11.71 -26.15
C SER A 78 18.14 -11.73 -24.99
N GLU A 79 18.60 -11.47 -23.76
CA GLU A 79 17.75 -11.48 -22.56
C GLU A 79 16.88 -10.21 -22.52
N SER A 80 15.62 -10.37 -22.11
CA SER A 80 14.68 -9.25 -21.89
C SER A 80 14.14 -9.20 -20.47
N LEU A 81 14.66 -10.07 -19.59
CA LEU A 81 14.20 -10.23 -18.21
C LEU A 81 15.35 -9.96 -17.23
N HIS A 82 14.99 -9.33 -16.12
CA HIS A 82 15.84 -9.16 -14.94
C HIS A 82 17.19 -8.45 -15.17
N HIS A 83 17.24 -7.49 -16.09
CA HIS A 83 18.40 -6.61 -16.23
C HIS A 83 18.53 -5.69 -15.01
N CYS A 84 19.57 -5.86 -14.22
CA CYS A 84 19.79 -5.02 -13.04
C CYS A 84 20.15 -3.59 -13.44
N TYR A 85 19.54 -2.61 -12.77
CA TYR A 85 19.96 -1.22 -12.86
C TYR A 85 21.44 -1.06 -12.48
N GLY A 86 22.22 -0.49 -13.41
CA GLY A 86 23.69 -0.36 -13.29
C GLY A 86 24.18 1.03 -12.91
N GLY A 87 23.30 2.01 -12.70
CA GLY A 87 23.69 3.38 -12.35
C GLY A 87 23.96 3.60 -10.86
N PRO A 88 24.20 4.87 -10.46
CA PRO A 88 24.34 5.27 -9.05
C PRO A 88 23.09 4.93 -8.25
N GLU A 89 23.28 4.51 -6.99
CA GLU A 89 22.16 4.10 -6.12
C GLU A 89 21.26 5.30 -5.80
N PRO A 90 19.96 5.25 -6.15
CA PRO A 90 19.06 6.35 -5.86
C PRO A 90 18.82 6.48 -4.35
N ALA A 91 18.58 7.71 -3.90
CA ALA A 91 18.21 7.99 -2.51
C ALA A 91 16.78 7.52 -2.19
N SER A 92 16.46 7.44 -0.90
CA SER A 92 15.11 7.14 -0.41
C SER A 92 14.07 8.13 -0.95
N GLY A 93 12.92 7.63 -1.40
CA GLY A 93 11.87 8.44 -2.05
C GLY A 93 12.19 8.91 -3.48
N ALA A 94 13.37 8.60 -4.02
CA ALA A 94 13.72 8.99 -5.39
C ALA A 94 12.86 8.22 -6.41
N ARG A 95 12.34 8.96 -7.39
CA ARG A 95 11.70 8.40 -8.57
C ARG A 95 12.70 8.40 -9.72
N CYS A 96 12.80 7.26 -10.40
CA CYS A 96 13.60 7.11 -11.60
C CYS A 96 12.67 6.75 -12.76
N PHE A 97 12.86 7.43 -13.89
CA PHE A 97 12.19 7.14 -15.15
C PHE A 97 13.15 6.36 -16.03
N TRP A 98 12.64 5.42 -16.81
CA TRP A 98 13.47 4.59 -17.66
C TRP A 98 12.78 4.21 -18.97
N GLN A 99 13.61 3.93 -19.96
CA GLN A 99 13.18 3.43 -21.25
C GLN A 99 14.20 2.44 -21.79
N VAL A 100 13.76 1.58 -22.69
CA VAL A 100 14.61 0.59 -23.34
C VAL A 100 14.33 0.58 -24.84
N ARG A 101 15.37 0.35 -25.63
CA ARG A 101 15.28 0.01 -27.06
C ARG A 101 16.08 -1.25 -27.33
N VAL A 102 15.76 -1.90 -28.44
CA VAL A 102 16.31 -3.21 -28.79
C VAL A 102 16.83 -3.23 -30.22
N TRP A 103 17.79 -4.10 -30.47
CA TRP A 103 18.19 -4.51 -31.82
C TRP A 103 17.60 -5.88 -32.06
N ASP A 104 16.89 -6.04 -33.17
CA ASP A 104 16.41 -7.35 -33.59
C ASP A 104 17.50 -8.15 -34.33
N GLU A 105 17.23 -9.41 -34.63
CA GLU A 105 18.20 -10.30 -35.27
C GLU A 105 18.52 -9.94 -36.74
N ARG A 106 17.86 -8.93 -37.30
CA ARG A 106 18.17 -8.34 -38.61
C ARG A 106 19.02 -7.08 -38.49
N GLY A 107 19.40 -6.69 -37.28
CA GLY A 107 20.13 -5.47 -36.99
C GLY A 107 19.26 -4.21 -36.99
N VAL A 108 17.93 -4.34 -37.03
CA VAL A 108 17.00 -3.19 -36.98
C VAL A 108 16.87 -2.72 -35.53
N VAL A 109 17.08 -1.43 -35.32
CA VAL A 109 16.91 -0.79 -34.01
C VAL A 109 15.45 -0.38 -33.83
N SER A 110 14.85 -0.74 -32.70
CA SER A 110 13.52 -0.27 -32.35
C SER A 110 13.54 1.22 -31.99
N ALA A 111 12.36 1.85 -32.06
CA ALA A 111 12.13 3.06 -31.28
C ALA A 111 12.34 2.79 -29.79
N TRP A 112 12.58 3.84 -29.01
CA TRP A 112 12.50 3.75 -27.56
C TRP A 112 11.10 3.36 -27.12
N SER A 113 11.00 2.55 -26.06
CA SER A 113 9.73 2.29 -25.39
C SER A 113 9.13 3.57 -24.83
N ALA A 114 7.81 3.59 -24.61
CA ALA A 114 7.22 4.57 -23.70
C ALA A 114 7.91 4.49 -22.33
N PRO A 115 8.25 5.62 -21.68
CA PRO A 115 8.93 5.60 -20.39
C PRO A 115 8.11 4.90 -19.31
N GLY A 116 8.76 4.00 -18.57
CA GLY A 116 8.29 3.49 -17.28
C GLY A 116 8.96 4.24 -16.14
N TRP A 117 8.56 3.96 -14.90
CA TRP A 117 9.24 4.48 -13.72
C TRP A 117 9.30 3.45 -12.60
N TRP A 118 10.11 3.72 -11.59
CA TRP A 118 9.98 3.15 -10.26
C TRP A 118 10.29 4.22 -9.23
N GLU A 119 9.80 4.05 -8.01
CA GLU A 119 10.11 4.96 -6.92
C GLU A 119 10.53 4.16 -5.69
N LEU A 120 11.63 4.57 -5.05
CA LEU A 120 12.13 3.92 -3.85
C LEU A 120 11.32 4.33 -2.62
N GLY A 121 11.21 3.42 -1.65
CA GLY A 121 10.64 3.71 -0.34
C GLY A 121 11.61 4.48 0.58
N LEU A 122 11.34 4.39 1.89
CA LEU A 122 12.35 4.70 2.91
C LEU A 122 13.21 3.44 3.11
N LEU A 123 14.52 3.56 2.93
CA LEU A 123 15.43 2.43 2.78
C LEU A 123 16.15 2.10 4.08
N GLU A 124 16.47 3.13 4.87
CA GLU A 124 17.22 3.01 6.11
C GLU A 124 16.41 3.52 7.31
N PRO A 125 16.68 3.03 8.53
CA PRO A 125 16.09 3.57 9.75
C PRO A 125 16.23 5.09 9.88
N ALA A 126 17.35 5.64 9.44
CA ALA A 126 17.63 7.09 9.49
C ALA A 126 16.75 7.93 8.56
N ASP A 127 16.06 7.32 7.59
CA ASP A 127 15.11 8.01 6.72
C ASP A 127 13.76 8.27 7.41
N TRP A 128 13.54 7.66 8.58
CA TRP A 128 12.37 7.87 9.42
C TRP A 128 12.65 8.98 10.43
N THR A 129 11.78 9.99 10.41
CA THR A 129 11.64 10.98 11.49
C THR A 129 10.39 10.71 12.34
N ALA A 130 9.49 9.85 11.85
CA ALA A 130 8.33 9.39 12.61
C ALA A 130 8.74 8.44 13.74
N GLN A 131 7.93 8.44 14.79
CA GLN A 131 8.05 7.59 15.97
C GLN A 131 6.90 6.59 16.02
N TRP A 132 7.14 5.42 16.59
CA TRP A 132 6.07 4.48 16.88
C TRP A 132 5.13 5.09 17.94
N ILE A 133 3.83 5.05 17.67
CA ILE A 133 2.80 5.54 18.59
C ILE A 133 1.74 4.49 18.84
N ALA A 134 1.17 4.51 20.03
CA ALA A 134 0.15 3.58 20.49
C ALA A 134 -0.90 4.31 21.33
N PRO A 135 -2.10 3.75 21.51
CA PRO A 135 -3.06 4.29 22.47
C PRO A 135 -2.45 4.52 23.85
N GLY A 136 -2.87 5.59 24.53
CA GLY A 136 -2.34 5.99 25.83
C GLY A 136 -2.94 5.27 27.03
N TRP A 137 -4.06 4.57 26.85
CA TRP A 137 -4.73 3.81 27.90
C TRP A 137 -4.13 2.41 28.09
N VAL A 138 -4.44 1.81 29.23
CA VAL A 138 -4.07 0.43 29.55
C VAL A 138 -5.12 -0.51 28.98
N GLU A 139 -4.67 -1.55 28.30
CA GLU A 139 -5.51 -2.61 27.74
C GLU A 139 -5.19 -3.94 28.44
N ASP A 140 -6.20 -4.79 28.58
CA ASP A 140 -5.99 -6.19 28.97
C ASP A 140 -5.68 -7.02 27.70
N PRO A 141 -4.43 -7.50 27.52
CA PRO A 141 -4.06 -8.24 26.32
C PRO A 141 -4.74 -9.63 26.22
N ALA A 142 -5.28 -10.15 27.34
CA ALA A 142 -5.92 -11.46 27.36
C ALA A 142 -7.27 -11.48 26.63
N VAL A 143 -7.90 -10.32 26.44
CA VAL A 143 -9.21 -10.19 25.80
C VAL A 143 -9.15 -9.34 24.53
N PRO A 144 -10.08 -9.52 23.58
CA PRO A 144 -10.24 -8.59 22.47
C PRO A 144 -10.50 -7.17 22.96
N GLN A 145 -9.87 -6.20 22.32
CA GLN A 145 -10.03 -4.78 22.64
C GLN A 145 -10.65 -4.03 21.45
N PRO A 146 -11.38 -2.92 21.69
CA PRO A 146 -11.85 -2.07 20.61
C PRO A 146 -10.71 -1.58 19.72
N SER A 147 -10.94 -1.50 18.41
CA SER A 147 -9.98 -0.95 17.47
C SER A 147 -9.76 0.53 17.74
N PRO A 148 -8.53 0.96 18.06
CA PRO A 148 -8.27 2.37 18.30
C PRO A 148 -8.21 3.15 16.99
N LEU A 149 -8.75 4.36 17.03
CA LEU A 149 -8.60 5.42 16.05
C LEU A 149 -7.48 6.34 16.54
N LEU A 150 -6.47 6.59 15.70
CA LEU A 150 -5.38 7.53 15.95
C LEU A 150 -5.44 8.62 14.90
N ARG A 151 -5.27 9.89 15.28
CA ARG A 151 -5.31 11.01 14.34
C ARG A 151 -4.34 12.13 14.66
N ARG A 152 -4.02 12.92 13.63
CA ARG A 152 -3.28 14.17 13.72
C ARG A 152 -3.79 15.18 12.70
N GLU A 153 -3.98 16.42 13.15
CA GLU A 153 -4.18 17.58 12.28
C GLU A 153 -2.85 18.26 11.98
N PHE A 154 -2.74 18.79 10.77
CA PHE A 154 -1.57 19.53 10.29
C PHE A 154 -1.98 20.52 9.20
N ALA A 155 -1.22 21.59 9.04
CA ALA A 155 -1.48 22.60 8.01
C ALA A 155 -0.47 22.49 6.86
N ILE A 156 -0.96 22.67 5.63
CA ILE A 156 -0.15 22.76 4.42
C ILE A 156 -0.21 24.22 3.92
N ALA A 157 0.91 24.94 4.02
CA ALA A 157 1.00 26.35 3.66
C ALA A 157 1.39 26.62 2.20
N LYS A 158 1.92 25.60 1.49
CA LYS A 158 2.49 25.74 0.15
C LYS A 158 1.85 24.75 -0.82
N PRO A 159 1.74 25.10 -2.13
CA PRO A 159 1.24 24.17 -3.14
C PRO A 159 1.99 22.84 -3.13
N VAL A 160 1.24 21.74 -3.17
CA VAL A 160 1.79 20.38 -3.17
C VAL A 160 2.09 19.95 -4.60
N ALA A 161 3.33 19.53 -4.86
CA ALA A 161 3.72 18.88 -6.11
C ALA A 161 3.55 17.36 -6.01
N ARG A 162 3.91 16.77 -4.88
CA ARG A 162 3.87 15.32 -4.65
C ARG A 162 3.70 15.02 -3.17
N ALA A 163 2.89 14.02 -2.81
CA ALA A 163 2.79 13.55 -1.42
C ALA A 163 2.78 12.02 -1.32
N ARG A 164 3.57 11.49 -0.37
CA ARG A 164 3.75 10.04 -0.13
C ARG A 164 3.49 9.70 1.32
N LEU A 165 2.64 8.71 1.56
CA LEU A 165 2.46 8.13 2.89
C LEU A 165 3.20 6.79 2.97
N TYR A 166 4.17 6.70 3.87
CA TYR A 166 4.83 5.45 4.27
C TYR A 166 4.24 5.00 5.59
N VAL A 167 3.70 3.79 5.67
CA VAL A 167 2.98 3.35 6.86
C VAL A 167 3.09 1.85 7.10
N THR A 168 3.15 1.48 8.38
CA THR A 168 3.05 0.12 8.88
C THR A 168 2.44 0.11 10.28
N ALA A 169 2.17 -1.09 10.81
CA ALA A 169 1.64 -1.26 12.16
C ALA A 169 2.13 -2.56 12.81
N HIS A 170 2.27 -2.53 14.13
CA HIS A 170 2.16 -3.72 14.95
C HIS A 170 0.67 -4.02 15.13
N GLY A 171 0.16 -4.94 14.32
CA GLY A 171 -1.27 -5.18 14.12
C GLY A 171 -1.65 -5.08 12.67
N LEU A 172 -2.85 -4.58 12.40
CA LEU A 172 -3.30 -4.11 11.10
C LEU A 172 -3.59 -2.61 11.16
N TYR A 173 -3.63 -1.94 10.01
CA TYR A 173 -4.12 -0.57 9.93
C TYR A 173 -5.00 -0.31 8.71
N ARG A 174 -5.82 0.74 8.82
CA ARG A 174 -6.48 1.42 7.71
C ARG A 174 -6.31 2.93 7.90
N CYS A 175 -5.76 3.61 6.90
CA CYS A 175 -5.58 5.06 6.94
C CYS A 175 -6.67 5.82 6.18
N GLU A 176 -6.95 7.03 6.65
CA GLU A 176 -7.77 8.02 5.97
C GLU A 176 -7.09 9.39 6.02
N ILE A 177 -7.22 10.16 4.95
CA ILE A 177 -6.80 11.56 4.90
C ILE A 177 -7.99 12.39 4.47
N ASN A 178 -8.34 13.40 5.26
CA ASN A 178 -9.44 14.32 4.99
C ASN A 178 -10.76 13.57 4.69
N GLY A 179 -11.08 12.55 5.48
CA GLY A 179 -12.27 11.71 5.33
C GLY A 179 -12.22 10.69 4.18
N ARG A 180 -11.10 10.57 3.46
CA ARG A 180 -10.95 9.65 2.33
C ARG A 180 -9.95 8.55 2.65
N ARG A 181 -10.35 7.30 2.43
CA ARG A 181 -9.47 6.13 2.59
C ARG A 181 -8.22 6.26 1.72
N VAL A 182 -7.07 5.95 2.30
CA VAL A 182 -5.79 5.83 1.60
C VAL A 182 -5.68 4.43 0.99
N GLY A 183 -5.55 4.38 -0.34
CA GLY A 183 -5.45 3.12 -1.08
C GLY A 183 -6.67 2.21 -0.96
N ASP A 184 -6.55 1.00 -1.51
CA ASP A 184 -7.58 -0.04 -1.51
C ASP A 184 -7.11 -1.37 -0.89
N ALA A 185 -5.84 -1.41 -0.45
CA ALA A 185 -5.25 -2.55 0.22
C ALA A 185 -5.97 -2.87 1.53
N LEU A 186 -6.05 -4.15 1.85
CA LEU A 186 -6.72 -4.72 3.01
C LEU A 186 -5.74 -5.57 3.81
N LEU A 187 -6.03 -5.75 5.10
CA LEU A 187 -5.20 -6.55 6.01
C LEU A 187 -3.72 -6.12 5.99
N THR A 188 -3.45 -4.83 5.79
CA THR A 188 -2.11 -4.25 5.81
C THR A 188 -1.61 -4.11 7.26
N PRO A 189 -0.32 -4.39 7.56
CA PRO A 189 0.79 -4.63 6.63
C PRO A 189 0.99 -6.10 6.20
N GLY A 190 0.04 -6.98 6.50
CA GLY A 190 0.13 -8.42 6.25
C GLY A 190 0.73 -9.19 7.42
N TRP A 191 0.97 -10.50 7.20
CA TRP A 191 1.54 -11.40 8.20
C TRP A 191 2.99 -11.76 7.84
N THR A 192 3.92 -11.37 8.70
CA THR A 192 5.34 -11.74 8.62
C THR A 192 5.84 -12.15 10.00
N SER A 193 7.07 -12.68 10.08
CA SER A 193 7.77 -12.78 11.37
C SER A 193 8.16 -11.37 11.83
N TYR A 194 7.25 -10.67 12.52
CA TYR A 194 7.34 -9.22 12.80
C TYR A 194 8.69 -8.80 13.42
N HIS A 195 9.28 -9.61 14.30
CA HIS A 195 10.58 -9.32 14.92
C HIS A 195 11.77 -9.34 13.95
N HIS A 196 11.65 -10.01 12.80
CA HIS A 196 12.70 -10.07 11.77
C HIS A 196 12.40 -9.20 10.57
N ARG A 197 11.13 -9.07 10.22
CA ARG A 197 10.67 -8.29 9.07
C ARG A 197 9.27 -7.77 9.29
N LEU A 198 9.10 -6.46 9.24
CA LEU A 198 7.80 -5.81 9.20
C LEU A 198 7.67 -4.98 7.93
N LEU A 199 6.57 -5.18 7.19
CA LEU A 199 6.41 -4.60 5.87
C LEU A 199 5.83 -3.18 5.93
N VAL A 200 6.40 -2.28 5.14
CA VAL A 200 5.98 -0.89 5.01
C VAL A 200 5.30 -0.70 3.66
N GLN A 201 4.11 -0.12 3.65
CA GLN A 201 3.41 0.23 2.42
C GLN A 201 3.61 1.71 2.10
N SER A 202 3.62 2.02 0.81
CA SER A 202 3.84 3.35 0.27
C SER A 202 2.66 3.73 -0.62
N TYR A 203 2.05 4.88 -0.36
CA TYR A 203 0.88 5.35 -1.11
C TYR A 203 1.13 6.73 -1.71
N ASP A 204 0.70 6.93 -2.95
CA ASP A 204 0.55 8.26 -3.53
C ASP A 204 -0.74 8.87 -2.96
N VAL A 205 -0.57 9.90 -2.13
CA VAL A 205 -1.67 10.62 -1.48
C VAL A 205 -1.76 12.07 -1.96
N THR A 206 -1.08 12.41 -3.07
CA THR A 206 -1.01 13.77 -3.61
C THR A 206 -2.41 14.37 -3.80
N ALA A 207 -3.33 13.61 -4.40
CA ALA A 207 -4.71 14.04 -4.65
C ALA A 207 -5.63 14.05 -3.40
N LEU A 208 -5.12 13.67 -2.23
CA LEU A 208 -5.85 13.76 -0.96
C LEU A 208 -5.49 15.03 -0.17
N MET A 209 -4.39 15.68 -0.53
CA MET A 209 -3.91 16.91 0.11
C MET A 209 -4.79 18.09 -0.25
N ARG A 210 -4.91 19.04 0.68
CA ARG A 210 -5.60 20.32 0.49
C ARG A 210 -4.71 21.44 1.04
N GLU A 211 -4.86 22.65 0.51
CA GLU A 211 -4.25 23.83 1.13
C GLU A 211 -4.91 24.13 2.48
N GLY A 212 -4.15 24.60 3.46
CA GLY A 212 -4.63 24.84 4.82
C GLY A 212 -4.71 23.55 5.65
N ASP A 213 -5.77 23.42 6.43
CA ASP A 213 -5.89 22.35 7.42
C ASP A 213 -6.18 20.99 6.78
N ASN A 214 -5.44 19.98 7.24
CA ASN A 214 -5.54 18.59 6.84
C ASN A 214 -5.57 17.70 8.09
N ALA A 215 -6.15 16.52 7.96
CA ALA A 215 -6.11 15.49 8.98
C ALA A 215 -5.69 14.15 8.39
N LEU A 216 -4.80 13.46 9.09
CA LEU A 216 -4.43 12.07 8.83
C LEU A 216 -4.93 11.23 10.01
N GLY A 217 -5.68 10.18 9.69
CA GLY A 217 -6.20 9.21 10.64
C GLY A 217 -5.76 7.78 10.30
N ALA A 218 -5.62 6.94 11.32
CA ALA A 218 -5.40 5.51 11.19
C ALA A 218 -6.27 4.75 12.21
N MET A 219 -7.00 3.74 11.75
CA MET A 219 -7.65 2.75 12.61
C MET A 219 -6.74 1.53 12.71
N LEU A 220 -6.50 1.00 13.91
CA LEU A 220 -5.69 -0.20 14.11
C LEU A 220 -6.57 -1.44 14.38
N GLY A 221 -6.08 -2.60 13.97
CA GLY A 221 -6.69 -3.90 14.26
C GLY A 221 -5.68 -4.87 14.88
N GLU A 222 -6.17 -5.91 15.57
CA GLU A 222 -5.30 -6.88 16.25
C GLU A 222 -4.42 -7.67 15.29
N GLY A 223 -5.02 -8.07 14.16
CA GLY A 223 -4.37 -8.87 13.13
C GLY A 223 -3.72 -10.14 13.66
N TRP A 224 -2.63 -10.52 13.00
CA TRP A 224 -1.76 -11.61 13.44
C TRP A 224 -0.76 -11.18 14.52
N TYR A 225 -0.58 -9.88 14.76
CA TYR A 225 0.40 -9.40 15.74
C TYR A 225 -0.01 -9.78 17.17
N ARG A 226 -1.25 -9.40 17.55
CA ARG A 226 -1.80 -9.71 18.87
C ARG A 226 -3.10 -10.50 18.89
N GLY A 227 -3.78 -10.61 17.76
CA GLY A 227 -5.00 -11.41 17.67
C GLY A 227 -4.70 -12.90 17.86
N ARG A 228 -5.75 -13.69 18.03
CA ARG A 228 -5.62 -15.15 18.17
C ARG A 228 -5.09 -15.75 16.88
N ILE A 229 -4.09 -16.62 16.95
CA ILE A 229 -3.58 -17.41 15.83
C ILE A 229 -3.67 -18.90 16.14
N GLY A 230 -4.00 -19.70 15.13
CA GLY A 230 -4.07 -21.15 15.23
C GLY A 230 -5.46 -21.65 15.65
N ALA A 231 -5.65 -22.97 15.60
CA ALA A 231 -6.91 -23.64 15.92
C ALA A 231 -7.17 -23.71 17.45
N VAL A 232 -8.00 -24.64 17.91
CA VAL A 232 -8.49 -24.77 19.30
C VAL A 232 -7.35 -24.60 20.33
N GLY A 233 -7.50 -23.61 21.23
CA GLY A 233 -6.48 -23.23 22.22
C GLY A 233 -5.44 -22.21 21.72
N GLY A 234 -5.63 -21.63 20.53
CA GLY A 234 -4.69 -20.74 19.84
C GLY A 234 -4.11 -19.60 20.68
N LEU A 235 -2.94 -19.14 20.27
CA LEU A 235 -2.14 -18.15 21.00
C LEU A 235 -2.57 -16.73 20.61
N ARG A 236 -2.98 -15.91 21.60
CA ARG A 236 -3.07 -14.45 21.46
C ARG A 236 -1.71 -13.83 21.78
N CYS A 237 -1.46 -12.62 21.29
CA CYS A 237 -0.23 -11.88 21.57
C CYS A 237 1.06 -12.61 21.15
N ALA A 238 1.00 -13.38 20.05
CA ALA A 238 2.12 -14.19 19.58
C ALA A 238 3.40 -13.39 19.26
N TYR A 239 3.25 -12.10 18.92
CA TYR A 239 4.38 -11.19 18.64
C TYR A 239 4.44 -9.98 19.58
N GLY A 240 3.34 -9.66 20.26
CA GLY A 240 3.31 -8.59 21.23
C GLY A 240 1.89 -8.26 21.69
N GLU A 241 1.82 -7.49 22.77
CA GLU A 241 0.57 -7.21 23.47
C GLU A 241 -0.06 -5.88 23.04
N ARG A 242 0.75 -4.94 22.56
CA ARG A 242 0.33 -3.57 22.26
C ARG A 242 0.35 -3.28 20.77
N LEU A 243 -0.77 -2.73 20.26
CA LEU A 243 -0.80 -2.16 18.92
C LEU A 243 0.07 -0.91 18.85
N ALA A 244 0.66 -0.69 17.69
CA ALA A 244 1.39 0.53 17.41
C ALA A 244 1.31 0.89 15.92
N LEU A 245 1.34 2.18 15.62
CA LEU A 245 1.40 2.76 14.29
C LEU A 245 2.78 3.40 14.07
N LEU A 246 3.33 3.23 12.88
CA LEU A 246 4.39 4.07 12.36
C LEU A 246 3.94 4.63 11.01
N ALA A 247 3.81 5.95 10.91
CA ALA A 247 3.34 6.63 9.71
C ALA A 247 4.18 7.87 9.42
N GLN A 248 4.65 8.03 8.18
CA GLN A 248 5.38 9.20 7.74
C GLN A 248 4.80 9.70 6.42
N LEU A 249 4.16 10.86 6.47
CA LEU A 249 3.71 11.61 5.31
C LEU A 249 4.82 12.56 4.87
N VAL A 250 5.22 12.45 3.60
CA VAL A 250 6.24 13.28 2.96
C VAL A 250 5.58 14.10 1.87
N ILE A 251 5.65 15.41 1.98
CA ILE A 251 5.06 16.37 1.04
C ILE A 251 6.20 17.14 0.38
N GLU A 252 6.29 17.07 -0.92
CA GLU A 252 7.14 17.92 -1.74
C GLU A 252 6.29 19.04 -2.32
N HIS A 253 6.78 20.25 -2.16
CA HIS A 253 6.12 21.46 -2.62
C HIS A 253 6.61 21.87 -4.01
N ALA A 254 5.80 22.69 -4.69
CA ALA A 254 6.14 23.19 -6.03
C ALA A 254 7.43 24.02 -6.08
N ASP A 255 7.89 24.56 -4.95
CA ASP A 255 9.16 25.29 -4.81
C ASP A 255 10.38 24.39 -4.53
N GLY A 256 10.19 23.06 -4.50
CA GLY A 256 11.23 22.08 -4.21
C GLY A 256 11.48 21.85 -2.71
N THR A 257 10.82 22.57 -1.81
CA THR A 257 10.92 22.31 -0.36
C THR A 257 10.09 21.10 0.05
N ARG A 258 10.42 20.52 1.22
CA ARG A 258 9.74 19.33 1.75
C ARG A 258 9.19 19.58 3.15
N THR A 259 7.98 19.11 3.39
CA THR A 259 7.37 18.99 4.72
C THR A 259 7.17 17.52 5.06
N THR A 260 7.52 17.12 6.27
CA THR A 260 7.32 15.76 6.77
C THR A 260 6.39 15.82 7.99
N VAL A 261 5.34 15.01 7.97
CA VAL A 261 4.41 14.82 9.10
C VAL A 261 4.51 13.36 9.54
N GLY A 262 5.15 13.13 10.68
CA GLY A 262 5.33 11.80 11.26
C GLY A 262 4.28 11.47 12.32
N SER A 263 4.12 10.18 12.61
CA SER A 263 3.55 9.71 13.87
C SER A 263 4.45 10.16 15.02
N ASP A 264 3.90 10.83 16.02
CA ASP A 264 4.63 11.37 17.18
C ASP A 264 3.66 11.63 18.35
N ALA A 265 4.18 12.19 19.44
CA ALA A 265 3.38 12.51 20.63
C ALA A 265 2.27 13.56 20.41
N ALA A 266 2.24 14.24 19.26
CA ALA A 266 1.21 15.23 18.94
C ALA A 266 -0.06 14.59 18.33
N TRP A 267 -0.04 13.28 18.11
CA TRP A 267 -1.22 12.49 17.74
C TRP A 267 -2.13 12.26 18.95
N GLN A 268 -3.39 11.97 18.65
CA GLN A 268 -4.40 11.66 19.65
C GLN A 268 -5.11 10.35 19.29
N ALA A 269 -5.68 9.67 20.28
CA ALA A 269 -6.34 8.39 20.14
C ALA A 269 -7.73 8.37 20.80
N ALA A 270 -8.58 7.48 20.31
CA ALA A 270 -9.86 7.14 20.91
C ALA A 270 -10.30 5.75 20.42
N THR A 271 -11.31 5.18 21.03
CA THR A 271 -11.95 3.97 20.49
C THR A 271 -12.91 4.30 19.35
N GLY A 272 -13.23 3.30 18.54
CA GLY A 272 -14.17 3.40 17.44
C GLY A 272 -15.29 2.35 17.51
N PRO A 273 -16.09 2.23 16.43
CA PRO A 273 -17.24 1.33 16.40
C PRO A 273 -16.89 -0.15 16.37
N ILE A 274 -15.64 -0.52 16.07
CA ILE A 274 -15.19 -1.91 16.12
C ILE A 274 -14.78 -2.24 17.55
N LEU A 275 -15.57 -3.08 18.21
CA LEU A 275 -15.38 -3.49 19.61
C LEU A 275 -14.44 -4.69 19.76
N ALA A 276 -14.33 -5.51 18.71
CA ALA A 276 -13.39 -6.61 18.61
C ALA A 276 -13.14 -6.91 17.13
N SER A 277 -11.91 -7.22 16.73
CA SER A 277 -11.56 -7.60 15.36
C SER A 277 -10.49 -8.69 15.35
N GLY A 278 -10.90 -9.92 15.03
CA GLY A 278 -10.03 -11.10 15.01
C GLY A 278 -10.13 -11.84 13.68
N ILE A 279 -8.99 -12.32 13.18
CA ILE A 279 -8.91 -13.07 11.92
C ILE A 279 -9.75 -14.35 11.94
N TYR A 280 -9.82 -15.02 13.09
CA TYR A 280 -10.55 -16.28 13.24
C TYR A 280 -11.92 -16.13 13.90
N ASP A 281 -12.07 -15.17 14.82
CA ASP A 281 -13.28 -14.99 15.64
C ASP A 281 -14.28 -14.01 15.03
N GLY A 282 -13.88 -13.27 13.99
CA GLY A 282 -14.71 -12.28 13.30
C GLY A 282 -14.59 -10.88 13.91
N GLU A 283 -15.56 -10.03 13.58
CA GLU A 283 -15.60 -8.63 13.99
C GLU A 283 -16.93 -8.31 14.69
N ILE A 284 -16.85 -7.55 15.79
CA ILE A 284 -18.01 -6.99 16.49
C ILE A 284 -18.03 -5.48 16.20
N TYR A 285 -19.11 -5.01 15.58
CA TYR A 285 -19.27 -3.62 15.18
C TYR A 285 -20.53 -3.01 15.80
N ASP A 286 -20.39 -1.85 16.44
CA ASP A 286 -21.49 -1.06 16.97
C ASP A 286 -21.55 0.30 16.27
N ALA A 287 -22.49 0.43 15.33
CA ALA A 287 -22.68 1.65 14.53
C ALA A 287 -23.06 2.88 15.37
N ARG A 288 -23.53 2.70 16.62
CA ARG A 288 -23.85 3.82 17.53
C ARG A 288 -22.61 4.55 18.03
N LEU A 289 -21.44 3.92 17.88
CA LEU A 289 -20.14 4.46 18.29
C LEU A 289 -19.34 4.97 17.09
N GLU A 290 -19.98 5.10 15.91
CA GLU A 290 -19.36 5.76 14.76
C GLU A 290 -19.03 7.21 15.10
N ARG A 291 -17.83 7.64 14.70
CA ARG A 291 -17.32 8.99 14.92
C ARG A 291 -17.23 9.70 13.59
N ASP A 292 -18.32 10.33 13.18
CA ASP A 292 -18.39 11.04 11.90
C ASP A 292 -17.31 12.12 11.80
N GLY A 293 -16.62 12.15 10.66
CA GLY A 293 -15.58 13.15 10.39
C GLY A 293 -14.31 12.99 11.23
N TRP A 294 -14.09 11.89 11.96
CA TRP A 294 -12.92 11.72 12.83
C TRP A 294 -11.56 11.92 12.13
N SER A 295 -11.49 11.62 10.83
CA SER A 295 -10.30 11.79 9.98
C SER A 295 -10.32 13.07 9.13
N GLN A 296 -11.17 14.05 9.51
CA GLN A 296 -11.22 15.40 8.92
C GLN A 296 -10.65 16.44 9.92
N PRO A 297 -10.18 17.60 9.45
CA PRO A 297 -9.82 18.73 10.32
C PRO A 297 -11.00 19.19 11.18
N GLY A 298 -10.73 19.71 12.37
CA GLY A 298 -11.75 20.24 13.28
C GLY A 298 -12.67 19.18 13.90
N ALA A 299 -12.25 17.91 13.94
CA ALA A 299 -13.01 16.86 14.61
C ALA A 299 -13.13 17.15 16.13
N GLY A 300 -14.26 16.78 16.73
CA GLY A 300 -14.61 17.09 18.14
C GLY A 300 -13.62 16.58 19.19
N ALA A 301 -13.76 17.07 20.43
CA ALA A 301 -12.68 17.12 21.43
C ALA A 301 -12.42 15.87 22.29
N GLU A 302 -13.22 14.79 22.20
CA GLU A 302 -13.03 13.60 23.03
C GLU A 302 -11.92 12.70 22.47
N TRP A 303 -10.66 13.07 22.72
CA TRP A 303 -9.48 12.29 22.37
C TRP A 303 -8.48 12.27 23.51
N GLU A 304 -7.83 11.12 23.68
CA GLU A 304 -6.75 10.92 24.64
C GLU A 304 -5.39 11.06 23.95
N PRO A 305 -4.32 11.43 24.67
CA PRO A 305 -2.98 11.44 24.11
C PRO A 305 -2.53 10.02 23.72
N VAL A 306 -1.73 9.92 22.65
CA VAL A 306 -0.98 8.70 22.36
C VAL A 306 0.22 8.56 23.29
N GLN A 307 0.79 7.36 23.33
CA GLN A 307 2.12 7.12 23.89
C GLN A 307 3.11 6.79 22.78
N VAL A 308 4.28 7.41 22.83
CA VAL A 308 5.42 7.00 21.99
C VAL A 308 5.94 5.66 22.51
N ALA A 309 6.13 4.72 21.59
CA ALA A 309 6.64 3.38 21.89
C ALA A 309 8.08 3.24 21.39
N ALA A 310 8.92 2.57 22.18
CA ALA A 310 10.26 2.18 21.74
C ALA A 310 10.17 0.84 20.98
N GLN A 311 10.12 0.90 19.66
CA GLN A 311 10.09 -0.27 18.79
C GLN A 311 11.18 -0.14 17.71
N PRO A 312 11.74 -1.26 17.22
CA PRO A 312 12.80 -1.23 16.22
C PRO A 312 12.34 -0.62 14.90
N LEU A 313 13.30 -0.09 14.15
CA LEU A 313 13.15 0.37 12.78
C LEU A 313 13.99 -0.46 11.79
N ASP A 314 14.94 -1.25 12.29
CA ASP A 314 15.90 -2.05 11.51
C ASP A 314 15.30 -3.33 10.92
N ASN A 315 14.12 -3.75 11.40
CA ASN A 315 13.31 -4.83 10.84
C ASN A 315 12.34 -4.34 9.75
N LEU A 316 12.24 -3.03 9.48
CA LEU A 316 11.34 -2.49 8.47
C LEU A 316 11.82 -2.84 7.06
N ARG A 317 10.93 -3.38 6.24
CA ARG A 317 11.21 -3.68 4.83
C ARG A 317 10.09 -3.11 3.96
N ALA A 318 10.46 -2.53 2.84
CA ALA A 318 9.49 -2.06 1.88
C ALA A 318 8.66 -3.23 1.33
N TRP A 319 7.35 -3.04 1.20
CA TRP A 319 6.47 -4.02 0.58
C TRP A 319 6.83 -4.18 -0.91
N SER A 320 7.02 -5.43 -1.34
CA SER A 320 7.23 -5.78 -2.74
C SER A 320 6.29 -6.95 -3.08
N GLY A 321 5.22 -6.65 -3.83
CA GLY A 321 4.22 -7.66 -4.21
C GLY A 321 2.82 -7.07 -4.41
N PRO A 322 1.86 -7.90 -4.82
CA PRO A 322 0.45 -7.49 -4.93
C PRO A 322 -0.19 -7.32 -3.55
N TYR A 323 -1.01 -6.30 -3.36
CA TYR A 323 -1.79 -6.13 -2.13
C TYR A 323 -2.98 -7.09 -2.08
N VAL A 324 -3.36 -7.50 -0.86
CA VAL A 324 -4.69 -8.09 -0.63
C VAL A 324 -5.74 -7.02 -0.93
N ARG A 325 -6.67 -7.32 -1.82
CA ARG A 325 -7.72 -6.42 -2.31
C ARG A 325 -9.04 -7.17 -2.45
N ARG A 326 -10.13 -6.43 -2.57
CA ARG A 326 -11.41 -6.99 -3.04
C ARG A 326 -11.27 -7.26 -4.53
N MET A 327 -11.28 -8.54 -4.91
CA MET A 327 -11.13 -8.96 -6.30
C MET A 327 -12.48 -9.02 -7.03
N GLU A 328 -13.50 -9.50 -6.33
CA GLU A 328 -14.83 -9.74 -6.88
C GLU A 328 -15.88 -9.51 -5.80
N GLU A 329 -17.11 -9.17 -6.22
CA GLU A 329 -18.29 -9.18 -5.38
C GLU A 329 -19.26 -10.24 -5.93
N VAL A 330 -19.61 -11.22 -5.09
CA VAL A 330 -20.50 -12.33 -5.46
C VAL A 330 -21.82 -12.15 -4.72
N ALA A 331 -22.92 -12.11 -5.47
CA ALA A 331 -24.26 -12.08 -4.90
C ALA A 331 -24.70 -13.50 -4.49
N PRO A 332 -25.53 -13.67 -3.44
CA PRO A 332 -26.08 -14.96 -3.10
C PRO A 332 -26.99 -15.48 -4.24
N VAL A 333 -26.86 -16.77 -4.57
CA VAL A 333 -27.67 -17.46 -5.59
C VAL A 333 -28.98 -18.00 -5.02
N ALA A 334 -29.05 -18.20 -3.71
CA ALA A 334 -30.28 -18.62 -3.03
C ALA A 334 -30.37 -18.08 -1.60
N VAL A 335 -31.59 -17.93 -1.11
CA VAL A 335 -31.89 -17.55 0.29
C VAL A 335 -32.93 -18.51 0.85
N ALA A 336 -32.62 -19.14 1.97
CA ALA A 336 -33.53 -20.05 2.67
C ALA A 336 -33.81 -19.51 4.09
N GLN A 337 -35.07 -19.15 4.36
CA GLN A 337 -35.51 -18.85 5.70
C GLN A 337 -35.65 -20.15 6.52
N ARG A 338 -35.02 -20.21 7.68
CA ARG A 338 -35.07 -21.37 8.60
C ARG A 338 -35.90 -21.11 9.86
N ALA A 339 -36.09 -19.84 10.20
CA ALA A 339 -36.99 -19.35 11.26
C ALA A 339 -37.29 -17.86 11.01
N ASP A 340 -38.18 -17.26 11.80
CA ASP A 340 -38.61 -15.85 11.65
C ASP A 340 -37.42 -14.87 11.54
N THR A 341 -36.33 -15.12 12.27
CA THR A 341 -35.13 -14.28 12.31
C THR A 341 -33.86 -14.98 11.81
N ARG A 342 -33.97 -16.18 11.23
CA ARG A 342 -32.81 -16.96 10.76
C ARG A 342 -32.90 -17.25 9.28
N PHE A 343 -31.89 -16.80 8.54
CA PHE A 343 -31.75 -16.97 7.10
C PHE A 343 -30.41 -17.63 6.78
N ILE A 344 -30.39 -18.48 5.76
CA ILE A 344 -29.18 -19.02 5.15
C ILE A 344 -29.08 -18.43 3.74
N TYR A 345 -27.95 -17.80 3.45
CA TYR A 345 -27.62 -17.27 2.14
C TYR A 345 -26.58 -18.21 1.52
N ASP A 346 -26.91 -18.77 0.36
CA ASP A 346 -26.00 -19.60 -0.43
C ASP A 346 -25.37 -18.75 -1.53
N PHE A 347 -24.04 -18.70 -1.57
CA PHE A 347 -23.29 -17.95 -2.59
C PHE A 347 -22.94 -18.80 -3.82
N GLY A 348 -23.26 -20.10 -3.82
CA GLY A 348 -23.00 -21.02 -4.94
C GLY A 348 -21.51 -21.36 -5.14
N GLN A 349 -20.64 -20.78 -4.32
CA GLN A 349 -19.19 -20.94 -4.37
C GLN A 349 -18.64 -20.81 -2.95
N ASN A 350 -17.69 -21.68 -2.59
CA ASN A 350 -16.89 -21.47 -1.38
C ASN A 350 -15.85 -20.36 -1.65
N ILE A 351 -15.87 -19.31 -0.83
CA ILE A 351 -15.13 -18.05 -1.04
C ILE A 351 -14.39 -17.68 0.25
N ALA A 352 -13.13 -17.22 0.12
CA ALA A 352 -12.41 -16.57 1.21
C ALA A 352 -12.63 -15.05 1.15
N GLY A 353 -13.24 -14.47 2.18
CA GLY A 353 -13.56 -13.05 2.23
C GLY A 353 -14.47 -12.68 3.40
N TRP A 354 -15.32 -11.68 3.19
CA TRP A 354 -16.33 -11.25 4.15
C TRP A 354 -17.59 -10.80 3.40
N THR A 355 -18.70 -10.66 4.12
CA THR A 355 -19.99 -10.26 3.56
C THR A 355 -20.22 -8.76 3.73
N ARG A 356 -20.90 -8.14 2.77
CA ARG A 356 -21.44 -6.77 2.89
C ARG A 356 -22.92 -6.86 3.22
N LEU A 357 -23.33 -6.32 4.36
CA LEU A 357 -24.71 -6.29 4.80
C LEU A 357 -25.31 -4.90 4.60
N ALA A 358 -26.49 -4.83 4.00
CA ALA A 358 -27.37 -3.65 4.05
C ALA A 358 -28.57 -4.00 4.93
N VAL A 359 -28.80 -3.22 5.99
CA VAL A 359 -29.86 -3.48 6.96
C VAL A 359 -30.47 -2.17 7.45
N ARG A 360 -31.77 -2.21 7.78
CA ARG A 360 -32.51 -1.11 8.41
C ARG A 360 -33.30 -1.67 9.59
N GLY A 361 -33.23 -1.01 10.74
CA GLY A 361 -33.90 -1.43 11.96
C GLY A 361 -33.76 -0.40 13.07
N ALA A 362 -34.27 -0.72 14.26
CA ALA A 362 -34.13 0.15 15.43
C ALA A 362 -32.68 0.18 15.93
N ALA A 363 -32.23 1.32 16.45
CA ALA A 363 -30.91 1.45 17.06
C ALA A 363 -30.73 0.43 18.20
N GLY A 364 -29.57 -0.23 18.26
CA GLY A 364 -29.28 -1.29 19.23
C GLY A 364 -29.76 -2.69 18.81
N THR A 365 -30.43 -2.83 17.66
CA THR A 365 -30.72 -4.16 17.09
C THR A 365 -29.42 -4.85 16.70
N VAL A 366 -29.21 -6.09 17.18
CA VAL A 366 -28.01 -6.88 16.88
C VAL A 366 -28.30 -7.83 15.72
N VAL A 367 -27.42 -7.81 14.70
CA VAL A 367 -27.42 -8.77 13.59
C VAL A 367 -26.16 -9.63 13.69
N THR A 368 -26.32 -10.95 13.65
CA THR A 368 -25.20 -11.89 13.69
C THR A 368 -25.03 -12.59 12.35
N LEU A 369 -23.84 -12.45 11.74
CA LEU A 369 -23.45 -13.13 10.52
C LEU A 369 -22.52 -14.29 10.88
N ARG A 370 -22.90 -15.52 10.53
CA ARG A 370 -22.07 -16.72 10.69
C ARG A 370 -21.74 -17.27 9.31
N HIS A 371 -20.47 -17.61 9.11
CA HIS A 371 -19.97 -18.18 7.86
C HIS A 371 -19.67 -19.66 8.08
N ALA A 372 -20.03 -20.50 7.10
CA ALA A 372 -19.82 -21.95 7.13
C ALA A 372 -19.55 -22.45 5.70
N GLU A 373 -18.73 -23.50 5.57
CA GLU A 373 -18.44 -24.12 4.28
C GLU A 373 -19.50 -25.18 3.90
N VAL A 374 -20.10 -25.88 4.89
CA VAL A 374 -21.12 -26.93 4.71
C VAL A 374 -22.20 -26.91 5.79
#